data_AF-A0A378R6Q0-F1
#
_entry.id   AF-A0A378R6Q0-F1
#
_cell.length_a   1.000
_cell.length_b   1.000
_cell.length_c   1.000
_cell.angle_alpha   90.00
_cell.angle_beta   90.00
_cell.angle_gamma   90.00
#
_symmetry.space_group_name_H-M   'P 1'
#
loop_
_entity.id
_entity.type
_entity.pdbx_description
1 polymer ?
#
loop_
_entity_poly.entity_id
_entity_poly.type
_entity_poly.pdbx_seq_one_letter_code
_entity_poly.pdbx_strand_id
1 'polypeptide(L)'
;MPLLDDGNRLNPHAIQRMGQPATPEFSAIRRLLNGIDLPLPDGISMTDKMGIVRHNARVKWWLNAWQTHPISQTLFADNLPNTPLTALNDELANFHIATDKPIFIGHYWLDGAPRLLSKQVVCVDYSAGKDGFLTAYQFDTDNPTLSADNFVQFTDEF
;
A
#
# COMPACT_ATOMS: atom_id res chain seq x y z
N MET A 1 -6.85 -20.21 -14.29
CA MET A 1 -6.86 -19.77 -12.87
C MET A 1 -8.32 -19.63 -12.43
N PRO A 2 -8.76 -20.12 -11.26
CA PRO A 2 -10.19 -20.19 -10.95
C PRO A 2 -10.90 -18.83 -10.76
N LEU A 3 -10.14 -17.74 -10.67
CA LEU A 3 -10.67 -16.41 -10.35
C LEU A 3 -10.59 -15.39 -11.50
N LEU A 4 -9.84 -15.70 -12.57
CA LEU A 4 -9.67 -14.80 -13.71
C LEU A 4 -10.28 -15.43 -14.97
N ASP A 5 -10.83 -14.60 -15.85
CA ASP A 5 -11.21 -14.98 -17.21
C ASP A 5 -10.00 -14.93 -18.17
N ASP A 6 -10.21 -15.30 -19.43
CA ASP A 6 -9.16 -15.31 -20.46
C ASP A 6 -8.58 -13.91 -20.77
N GLY A 7 -9.24 -12.85 -20.31
CA GLY A 7 -8.80 -11.46 -20.42
C GLY A 7 -8.07 -10.94 -19.18
N ASN A 8 -7.71 -11.82 -18.23
CA ASN A 8 -7.12 -11.44 -16.93
C ASN A 8 -8.02 -10.52 -16.08
N ARG A 9 -9.34 -10.63 -16.24
CA ARG A 9 -10.32 -9.90 -15.42
C ARG A 9 -10.93 -10.83 -14.38
N LEU A 10 -11.37 -10.28 -13.27
CA LEU A 10 -12.14 -11.04 -12.28
C LEU A 10 -13.41 -11.59 -12.92
N ASN A 11 -13.61 -12.91 -12.83
CA ASN A 11 -14.87 -13.51 -13.29
C ASN A 11 -16.00 -13.25 -12.26
N PRO A 12 -17.29 -13.38 -12.63
CA PRO A 12 -18.41 -13.10 -11.72
C PRO A 12 -18.36 -13.88 -10.40
N HIS A 13 -17.91 -15.13 -10.43
CA HIS A 13 -17.75 -15.96 -9.23
C HIS A 13 -16.67 -15.39 -8.30
N ALA A 14 -15.54 -14.93 -8.85
CA ALA A 14 -14.47 -14.27 -8.09
C ALA A 14 -14.98 -12.99 -7.42
N ILE A 15 -15.74 -12.16 -8.14
CA ILE A 15 -16.33 -10.93 -7.58
C ILE A 15 -17.20 -11.24 -6.36
N GLN A 16 -18.04 -12.29 -6.44
CA GLN A 16 -18.87 -12.71 -5.32
C GLN A 16 -18.04 -13.21 -4.13
N ARG A 17 -17.06 -14.09 -4.39
CA ARG A 17 -16.17 -14.65 -3.35
C ARG A 17 -15.36 -13.55 -2.64
N MET A 18 -14.85 -12.60 -3.40
CA MET A 18 -14.07 -11.46 -2.92
C MET A 18 -14.86 -10.50 -2.03
N GLY A 19 -16.20 -10.53 -2.07
CA GLY A 19 -17.06 -9.80 -1.16
C GLY A 19 -17.34 -10.51 0.17
N GLN A 20 -16.92 -11.78 0.31
CA GLN A 20 -17.17 -12.58 1.52
C GLN A 20 -15.99 -12.44 2.51
N PRO A 21 -16.19 -11.81 3.68
CA PRO A 21 -15.15 -11.68 4.69
C PRO A 21 -14.57 -13.04 5.10
N ALA A 22 -13.32 -13.03 5.57
CA ALA A 22 -12.59 -14.22 6.05
C ALA A 22 -12.35 -15.33 5.01
N THR A 23 -12.47 -15.02 3.70
CA THR A 23 -12.02 -15.91 2.63
C THR A 23 -10.61 -15.54 2.13
N PRO A 24 -9.81 -16.49 1.62
CA PRO A 24 -8.53 -16.19 0.98
C PRO A 24 -8.66 -15.18 -0.18
N GLU A 25 -9.75 -15.26 -0.94
CA GLU A 25 -10.03 -14.34 -2.06
C GLU A 25 -10.29 -12.91 -1.58
N PHE A 26 -11.06 -12.74 -0.50
CA PHE A 26 -11.26 -11.45 0.15
C PHE A 26 -9.92 -10.87 0.64
N SER A 27 -9.11 -11.66 1.32
CA SER A 27 -7.78 -11.23 1.76
C SER A 27 -6.86 -10.85 0.59
N ALA A 28 -6.87 -11.64 -0.49
CA ALA A 28 -6.07 -11.39 -1.68
C ALA A 28 -6.47 -10.09 -2.38
N ILE A 29 -7.77 -9.86 -2.63
CA ILE A 29 -8.22 -8.64 -3.30
C ILE A 29 -7.99 -7.39 -2.44
N ARG A 30 -8.17 -7.52 -1.11
CA ARG A 30 -7.92 -6.43 -0.16
C ARG A 30 -6.44 -6.05 -0.20
N ARG A 31 -5.53 -7.02 -0.14
CA ARG A 31 -4.07 -6.80 -0.24
C ARG A 31 -3.69 -6.17 -1.59
N LEU A 32 -4.28 -6.65 -2.69
CA LEU A 32 -3.98 -6.17 -4.04
C LEU A 32 -4.43 -4.71 -4.26
N LEU A 33 -5.65 -4.36 -3.84
CA LEU A 33 -6.23 -3.04 -4.12
C LEU A 33 -5.88 -1.98 -3.08
N ASN A 34 -5.70 -2.38 -1.82
CA ASN A 34 -5.55 -1.47 -0.69
C ASN A 34 -4.16 -1.55 -0.03
N GLY A 35 -3.31 -2.49 -0.46
CA GLY A 35 -2.08 -2.83 0.24
C GLY A 35 -2.29 -3.75 1.43
N ILE A 36 -1.18 -4.15 2.06
CA ILE A 36 -1.18 -5.05 3.21
C ILE A 36 -1.60 -4.24 4.45
N ASP A 37 -2.74 -4.59 5.02
CA ASP A 37 -3.30 -3.98 6.23
C ASP A 37 -3.29 -5.02 7.35
N LEU A 38 -2.70 -4.68 8.50
CA LEU A 38 -2.52 -5.58 9.64
C LEU A 38 -3.13 -4.99 10.91
N PRO A 39 -3.65 -5.83 11.82
CA PRO A 39 -4.02 -5.38 13.14
C PRO A 39 -2.80 -4.84 13.89
N LEU A 40 -3.01 -3.75 14.63
CA LEU A 40 -2.06 -3.20 15.59
C LEU A 40 -2.02 -4.09 16.84
N PRO A 41 -0.93 -4.06 17.64
CA PRO A 41 -0.89 -4.79 18.90
C PRO A 41 -2.00 -4.36 19.86
N ASP A 42 -2.38 -5.26 20.78
CA ASP A 42 -3.44 -5.00 21.75
C ASP A 42 -3.20 -3.70 22.54
N GLY A 43 -4.27 -2.93 22.71
CA GLY A 43 -4.24 -1.64 23.41
C GLY A 43 -3.67 -0.48 22.58
N ILE A 44 -3.22 -0.71 21.36
CA ILE A 44 -2.73 0.33 20.46
C ILE A 44 -3.78 0.63 19.39
N SER A 45 -3.97 1.92 19.12
CA SER A 45 -4.76 2.42 18.02
C SER A 45 -4.08 3.65 17.42
N MET A 46 -4.48 4.00 16.21
CA MET A 46 -4.08 5.24 15.56
C MET A 46 -5.32 6.02 15.16
N THR A 47 -5.22 7.34 15.09
CA THR A 47 -6.29 8.19 14.54
C THR A 47 -5.89 8.61 13.14
N ASP A 48 -6.73 8.30 12.15
CA ASP A 48 -6.44 8.70 10.77
C ASP A 48 -6.72 10.20 10.54
N LYS A 49 -6.42 10.67 9.32
CA LYS A 49 -6.61 12.08 8.95
C LYS A 49 -8.06 12.55 9.02
N MET A 50 -9.03 11.64 9.07
CA MET A 50 -10.46 11.94 9.21
C MET A 50 -10.92 11.90 10.68
N GLY A 51 -10.00 11.73 11.63
CA GLY A 51 -10.34 11.61 13.05
C GLY A 51 -10.88 10.23 13.43
N ILE A 52 -10.78 9.24 12.54
CA ILE A 52 -11.31 7.90 12.81
C ILE A 52 -10.24 7.07 13.53
N VAL A 53 -10.63 6.49 14.66
CA VAL A 53 -9.80 5.53 15.39
C VAL A 53 -9.71 4.23 14.58
N ARG A 54 -8.48 3.81 14.28
CA ARG A 54 -8.14 2.58 13.56
C ARG A 54 -7.36 1.66 14.47
N HIS A 55 -7.67 0.38 14.36
CA HIS A 55 -6.94 -0.71 15.02
C HIS A 55 -6.06 -1.48 14.03
N ASN A 56 -5.97 -1.01 12.79
CA ASN A 56 -5.12 -1.59 11.77
C ASN A 56 -4.22 -0.50 11.18
N ALA A 57 -3.07 -0.91 10.67
CA ALA A 57 -2.15 -0.05 9.94
C ALA A 57 -1.60 -0.76 8.69
N ARG A 58 -1.32 0.04 7.65
CA ARG A 58 -0.74 -0.47 6.41
C ARG A 58 0.75 -0.67 6.52
N VAL A 59 1.25 -1.69 5.82
CA VAL A 59 2.67 -2.06 5.78
C VAL A 59 3.38 -1.36 4.62
N LYS A 60 4.57 -0.81 4.88
CA LYS A 60 5.54 -0.30 3.91
C LYS A 60 6.35 -1.45 3.30
N TRP A 61 5.67 -2.35 2.59
CA TRP A 61 6.28 -3.58 2.03
C TRP A 61 7.35 -3.34 0.96
N TRP A 62 7.55 -2.09 0.54
CA TRP A 62 8.58 -1.67 -0.42
C TRP A 62 9.92 -1.32 0.22
N LEU A 63 10.02 -1.28 1.56
CA LEU A 63 11.30 -1.07 2.23
C LEU A 63 12.20 -2.29 2.04
N ASN A 64 13.51 -2.07 1.91
CA ASN A 64 14.46 -3.18 1.86
C ASN A 64 14.40 -3.98 3.17
N ALA A 65 14.34 -5.31 3.09
CA ALA A 65 14.26 -6.21 4.24
C ALA A 65 13.16 -5.83 5.25
N TRP A 66 12.04 -5.25 4.80
CA TRP A 66 10.95 -4.79 5.65
C TRP A 66 10.42 -5.86 6.62
N GLN A 67 10.46 -7.14 6.27
CA GLN A 67 10.02 -8.23 7.14
C GLN A 67 10.86 -8.36 8.42
N THR A 68 12.12 -7.92 8.40
CA THR A 68 13.02 -7.97 9.56
C THR A 68 13.01 -6.68 10.37
N HIS A 69 12.42 -5.62 9.83
CA HIS A 69 12.29 -4.35 10.50
C HIS A 69 11.17 -4.38 11.55
N PRO A 70 11.32 -3.58 12.63
CA PRO A 70 10.28 -3.46 13.64
C PRO A 70 9.02 -2.80 13.08
N ILE A 71 7.88 -3.06 13.71
CA ILE A 71 6.58 -2.51 13.30
C ILE A 71 6.55 -0.97 13.33
N SER A 72 7.33 -0.33 14.21
CA SER A 72 7.49 1.13 14.27
C SER A 72 8.10 1.75 13.03
N GLN A 73 8.84 0.98 12.22
CA GLN A 73 9.42 1.45 10.98
C GLN A 73 8.58 1.04 9.76
N THR A 74 7.90 -0.10 9.86
CA THR A 74 7.23 -0.75 8.73
C THR A 74 5.74 -0.44 8.63
N LEU A 75 5.07 -0.07 9.71
CA LEU A 75 3.65 0.31 9.67
C LEU A 75 3.48 1.82 9.50
N PHE A 76 2.36 2.22 8.90
CA PHE A 76 1.87 3.60 8.87
C PHE A 76 1.10 3.93 10.16
N ALA A 77 1.79 3.91 11.29
CA ALA A 77 1.27 4.35 12.58
C ALA A 77 2.40 4.84 13.47
N ASP A 78 2.08 5.78 14.36
CA ASP A 78 3.04 6.36 15.31
C ASP A 78 3.03 5.59 16.64
N ASN A 79 4.08 5.81 17.45
CA ASN A 79 4.19 5.29 18.83
C ASN A 79 4.07 3.76 18.97
N LEU A 80 4.48 3.01 17.94
CA LEU A 80 4.48 1.55 17.99
C LEU A 80 5.71 0.99 18.74
N PRO A 81 5.58 -0.18 19.40
CA PRO A 81 6.71 -0.85 20.02
C PRO A 81 7.72 -1.36 18.98
N ASN A 82 8.94 -1.58 19.45
CA ASN A 82 10.04 -2.09 18.62
C ASN A 82 9.99 -3.63 18.48
N THR A 83 8.87 -4.15 18.00
CA THR A 83 8.62 -5.59 17.84
C THR A 83 8.77 -5.98 16.36
N PRO A 84 9.33 -7.16 16.03
CA PRO A 84 9.40 -7.63 14.65
C PRO A 84 8.01 -7.74 14.01
N LEU A 85 7.91 -7.42 12.71
CA LEU A 85 6.65 -7.49 11.98
C LEU A 85 6.09 -8.92 11.86
N THR A 86 6.96 -9.93 11.78
CA THR A 86 6.54 -11.34 11.74
C THR A 86 5.75 -11.75 12.98
N ALA A 87 6.02 -11.12 14.14
CA ALA A 87 5.24 -11.37 15.35
C ALA A 87 3.75 -10.96 15.23
N LEU A 88 3.39 -10.12 14.25
CA LEU A 88 1.99 -9.78 13.95
C LEU A 88 1.35 -10.72 12.92
N ASN A 89 2.14 -11.21 11.96
CA ASN A 89 1.65 -12.10 10.92
C ASN A 89 2.81 -12.86 10.25
N ASP A 90 2.94 -14.15 10.58
CA ASP A 90 3.99 -15.02 10.04
C ASP A 90 3.85 -15.26 8.52
N GLU A 91 2.66 -15.10 7.93
CA GLU A 91 2.48 -15.24 6.48
C GLU A 91 3.33 -14.23 5.70
N LEU A 92 3.63 -13.09 6.31
CA LEU A 92 4.42 -12.03 5.68
C LEU A 92 5.90 -12.36 5.57
N ALA A 93 6.41 -13.34 6.33
CA ALA A 93 7.80 -13.77 6.24
C ALA A 93 8.18 -14.21 4.82
N ASN A 94 7.22 -14.77 4.07
CA ASN A 94 7.42 -15.28 2.70
C ASN A 94 6.89 -14.32 1.62
N PHE A 95 6.34 -13.16 2.00
CA PHE A 95 5.86 -12.20 1.03
C PHE A 95 7.02 -11.61 0.24
N HIS A 96 6.94 -11.67 -1.09
CA HIS A 96 7.91 -11.04 -1.97
C HIS A 96 7.22 -10.57 -3.26
N ILE A 97 7.81 -9.57 -3.88
CA ILE A 97 7.39 -9.09 -5.19
C ILE A 97 8.12 -9.93 -6.23
N ALA A 98 7.39 -10.71 -7.01
CA ALA A 98 7.96 -11.61 -8.03
C ALA A 98 8.14 -10.94 -9.41
N THR A 99 8.04 -9.61 -9.48
CA THR A 99 8.21 -8.84 -10.72
C THR A 99 9.28 -7.79 -10.56
N ASP A 100 9.94 -7.46 -11.66
CA ASP A 100 10.87 -6.34 -11.83
C ASP A 100 10.16 -5.06 -12.32
N LYS A 101 8.89 -5.15 -12.74
CA LYS A 101 8.12 -4.02 -13.27
C LYS A 101 7.93 -2.92 -12.23
N PRO A 102 7.91 -1.64 -12.66
CA PRO A 102 7.45 -0.53 -11.82
C PRO A 102 6.04 -0.77 -11.26
N ILE A 103 5.84 -0.41 -9.99
CA ILE A 103 4.58 -0.58 -9.26
C ILE A 103 4.06 0.78 -8.82
N PHE A 104 2.83 1.05 -9.23
CA PHE A 104 2.12 2.28 -8.93
C PHE A 104 1.04 1.96 -7.91
N ILE A 105 1.05 2.69 -6.79
CA ILE A 105 0.07 2.50 -5.72
C ILE A 105 -0.65 3.79 -5.35
N GLY A 106 -1.85 3.64 -4.82
CA GLY A 106 -2.54 4.68 -4.06
C GLY A 106 -2.93 4.13 -2.70
N HIS A 107 -3.96 4.71 -2.10
CA HIS A 107 -4.56 4.24 -0.84
C HIS A 107 -3.66 4.37 0.41
N TYR A 108 -2.50 5.01 0.31
CA TYR A 108 -1.60 5.26 1.45
C TYR A 108 -1.73 6.67 2.03
N TRP A 109 -2.47 7.57 1.39
CA TRP A 109 -2.75 8.92 1.88
C TRP A 109 -1.47 9.62 2.35
N LEU A 110 -0.46 9.72 1.48
CA LEU A 110 0.79 10.41 1.79
C LEU A 110 0.59 11.94 1.83
N ASP A 111 1.61 12.66 2.28
CA ASP A 111 1.61 14.12 2.41
C ASP A 111 2.84 14.75 1.76
N GLY A 112 2.72 16.05 1.46
CA GLY A 112 3.84 16.89 1.06
C GLY A 112 4.36 16.58 -0.35
N ALA A 113 5.65 16.87 -0.55
CA ALA A 113 6.34 16.67 -1.81
C ALA A 113 6.52 15.17 -2.11
N PRO A 114 6.27 14.72 -3.35
CA PRO A 114 6.25 13.33 -3.68
C PRO A 114 7.65 12.80 -3.88
N ARG A 115 7.85 11.55 -3.49
CA ARG A 115 9.14 10.85 -3.62
C ARG A 115 8.92 9.41 -4.02
N LEU A 116 9.95 8.83 -4.63
CA LEU A 116 9.99 7.39 -4.83
C LEU A 116 9.92 6.69 -3.46
N LEU A 117 9.10 5.64 -3.38
CA LEU A 117 9.01 4.81 -2.17
C LEU A 117 10.13 3.76 -2.16
N SER A 118 10.52 3.28 -3.34
CA SER A 118 11.70 2.47 -3.60
C SER A 118 12.13 2.63 -5.06
N LYS A 119 13.14 1.88 -5.52
CA LYS A 119 13.54 1.85 -6.94
C LYS A 119 12.44 1.30 -7.87
N GLN A 120 11.44 0.61 -7.33
CA GLN A 120 10.36 -0.04 -8.08
C GLN A 120 8.98 0.55 -7.76
N VAL A 121 8.82 1.25 -6.64
CA VAL A 121 7.49 1.62 -6.14
C VAL A 121 7.31 3.14 -6.10
N VAL A 122 6.22 3.61 -6.71
CA VAL A 122 5.73 5.00 -6.58
C VAL A 122 4.32 5.01 -6.02
N CYS A 123 4.04 5.98 -5.16
CA CYS A 123 2.67 6.28 -4.75
C CYS A 123 2.24 7.60 -5.38
N VAL A 124 0.99 7.69 -5.83
CA VAL A 124 0.38 8.91 -6.39
C VAL A 124 -0.76 9.45 -5.52
N ASP A 125 -1.01 8.82 -4.37
CA ASP A 125 -2.04 9.22 -3.43
C ASP A 125 -1.44 10.10 -2.33
N TYR A 126 -1.47 11.41 -2.57
CA TYR A 126 -1.04 12.44 -1.63
C TYR A 126 -2.22 13.20 -1.04
N SER A 127 -3.27 12.49 -0.63
CA SER A 127 -4.36 13.05 0.18
C SER A 127 -5.17 14.19 -0.48
N ALA A 128 -5.26 14.18 -1.81
CA ALA A 128 -6.05 15.15 -2.60
C ALA A 128 -7.54 15.22 -2.20
N GLY A 129 -8.08 14.16 -1.60
CA GLY A 129 -9.46 14.13 -1.10
C GLY A 129 -9.66 14.86 0.23
N LYS A 130 -8.62 15.48 0.79
CA LYS A 130 -8.69 16.22 2.05
C LYS A 130 -7.87 17.52 1.99
N ASP A 131 -6.63 17.49 2.44
CA ASP A 131 -5.75 18.64 2.68
C ASP A 131 -4.39 18.47 1.97
N GLY A 132 -4.27 17.49 1.07
CA GLY A 132 -3.07 17.26 0.27
C GLY A 132 -3.24 17.58 -1.21
N PHE A 133 -2.34 17.06 -2.04
CA PHE A 133 -2.19 17.46 -3.44
C PHE A 133 -2.69 16.40 -4.41
N LEU A 134 -3.38 16.83 -5.47
CA LEU A 134 -3.63 15.97 -6.64
C LEU A 134 -2.29 15.71 -7.33
N THR A 135 -1.83 14.47 -7.24
CA THR A 135 -0.49 14.06 -7.71
C THR A 135 -0.62 13.06 -8.85
N ALA A 136 0.16 13.27 -9.91
CA ALA A 136 0.31 12.36 -11.02
C ALA A 136 1.78 11.94 -11.17
N TYR A 137 2.01 10.86 -11.90
CA TYR A 137 3.34 10.41 -12.28
C TYR A 137 3.40 10.21 -13.79
N GLN A 138 4.36 10.86 -14.44
CA GLN A 138 4.61 10.73 -15.88
C GLN A 138 5.51 9.53 -16.14
N PHE A 139 4.90 8.40 -16.51
CA PHE A 139 5.64 7.16 -16.77
C PHE A 139 6.05 7.06 -18.25
N ASP A 140 7.36 6.95 -18.49
CA ASP A 140 7.93 6.66 -19.79
C ASP A 140 8.01 5.13 -19.98
N THR A 141 7.27 4.60 -20.94
CA THR A 141 7.27 3.17 -21.26
C THR A 141 8.48 2.72 -22.05
N ASP A 142 9.14 3.64 -22.77
CA ASP A 142 10.34 3.37 -23.56
C ASP A 142 11.60 3.36 -22.67
N ASN A 143 11.59 4.16 -21.60
CA ASN A 143 12.59 4.13 -20.53
C ASN A 143 11.93 3.95 -19.15
N PRO A 144 11.60 2.71 -18.74
CA PRO A 144 10.79 2.41 -17.55
C PRO A 144 11.54 2.60 -16.21
N THR A 145 12.59 3.42 -16.19
CA THR A 145 13.32 3.79 -14.97
C THR A 145 12.53 4.84 -14.19
N LEU A 146 12.28 4.59 -12.91
CA LEU A 146 11.57 5.53 -12.06
C LEU A 146 12.47 6.70 -11.62
N SER A 147 11.94 7.92 -11.64
CA SER A 147 12.59 9.16 -11.19
C SER A 147 11.61 10.02 -10.40
N ALA A 148 12.12 10.73 -9.39
CA ALA A 148 11.33 11.71 -8.65
C ALA A 148 10.92 12.91 -9.52
N ASP A 149 11.69 13.23 -10.56
CA ASP A 149 11.41 14.35 -11.47
C ASP A 149 10.14 14.13 -12.32
N ASN A 150 9.64 12.90 -12.38
CA ASN A 150 8.45 12.55 -13.14
C ASN A 150 7.15 12.79 -12.37
N PHE A 151 7.21 13.17 -11.10
CA PHE A 151 6.02 13.56 -10.35
C PHE A 151 5.53 14.94 -10.80
N VAL A 152 4.21 15.07 -10.89
CA VAL A 152 3.53 16.34 -11.10
C VAL A 152 2.52 16.51 -9.98
N GLN A 153 2.63 17.60 -9.22
CA GLN A 153 1.65 17.98 -8.23
C GLN A 153 0.91 19.23 -8.67
N PHE A 154 -0.42 19.21 -8.54
CA PHE A 154 -1.22 20.40 -8.63
C PHE A 154 -1.14 21.15 -7.30
N THR A 155 -0.51 22.31 -7.32
CA THR A 155 -0.42 23.27 -6.21
C THR A 155 -1.20 24.52 -6.61
N ASP A 156 -2.08 25.03 -5.75
CA ASP A 156 -2.91 26.22 -6.00
C ASP A 156 -2.12 27.55 -6.14
N GLU A 157 -0.80 27.49 -6.35
CA GLU A 157 0.06 28.65 -6.56
C GLU A 157 0.00 29.10 -8.03
N PHE A 158 -0.93 30.03 -8.32
CA PHE A 158 -0.87 30.95 -9.46
C PHE A 158 -0.70 32.39 -8.97
#